data_AF-A0A3D1R3U0-F1
#
_entry.id   AF-A0A3D1R3U0-F1
#
_cell.length_a   1.000
_cell.length_b   1.000
_cell.length_c   1.000
_cell.angle_alpha   90.00
_cell.angle_beta   90.00
_cell.angle_gamma   90.00
#
_symmetry.space_group_name_H-M   'P 1'
#
loop_
_entity.id
_entity.type
_entity.pdbx_description
1 polymer ?
#
loop_
_entity_poly.entity_id
_entity_poly.type
_entity_poly.pdbx_seq_one_letter_code
_entity_poly.pdbx_strand_id
1 'polypeptide(L)'
;MGRAPPFFLVPGGPFHALTRRLGLVKDDGRDAARLSLVFGFVPWLGLTLISVVDRLVSGRWPLVAQAPSVHVRLLVTIPAFFLAERSLHFRTRRCIERLEGFVHPSSSERFCRQLQRATALRDALVPELLLLAIVAVFVTLAFSGVELLPLGGGRSVRPDLTPVLLWYGAVAVPVFQFLSLRWGWRWVIWSLLLVGLSRLEFEPIPSHPDRRGGLGFLAEPPVGFAYVLFGVSAVLAAGSAFGFEEQTFDLTAFAVRMLSLILLGLVVALGPLLLFARPLFGARFAGVRAYDELAGDYTARFQSRWLGRGNREELLGTPDLQSLADLANSCDVVRQMRIVPINRDVVVVTVGAVLAPYLVLLLAEIPLVKLFQDFANSFLGQRLF
;
A
#
# COMPACT_ATOMS: atom_id res chain seq x y z
N MET A 1 4.18 -34.68 -3.25
CA MET A 1 4.29 -33.22 -3.46
C MET A 1 4.10 -32.54 -2.11
N GLY A 2 5.14 -31.88 -1.59
CA GLY A 2 5.06 -31.17 -0.32
C GLY A 2 4.28 -29.87 -0.51
N ARG A 3 3.24 -29.66 0.30
CA ARG A 3 2.46 -28.41 0.35
C ARG A 3 3.40 -27.22 0.60
N ALA A 4 3.23 -26.10 -0.09
CA ALA A 4 4.06 -24.93 0.15
C ALA A 4 3.99 -24.50 1.63
N PRO A 5 5.11 -24.06 2.23
CA PRO A 5 5.10 -23.61 3.61
C PRO A 5 4.20 -22.36 3.73
N PRO A 6 3.42 -22.23 4.83
CA PRO A 6 2.59 -21.05 5.04
C PRO A 6 3.48 -19.80 5.10
N PHE A 7 3.27 -18.86 4.18
CA PHE A 7 4.02 -17.61 4.13
C PHE A 7 3.24 -16.46 4.76
N PHE A 8 3.93 -15.69 5.60
CA PHE A 8 3.39 -14.49 6.20
C PHE A 8 4.39 -13.35 6.09
N LEU A 9 3.97 -12.18 5.62
CA LEU A 9 4.88 -11.04 5.48
C LEU A 9 5.10 -10.28 6.81
N VAL A 10 4.18 -10.45 7.77
CA VAL A 10 4.06 -9.59 8.96
C VAL A 10 4.47 -10.27 10.27
N PRO A 11 3.83 -11.36 10.71
CA PRO A 11 4.27 -12.07 11.92
C PRO A 11 5.63 -12.73 11.66
N GLY A 12 6.58 -12.46 12.54
CA GLY A 12 7.97 -12.89 12.43
C GLY A 12 8.97 -11.75 12.66
N GLY A 13 10.24 -12.13 12.78
CA GLY A 13 11.34 -11.22 13.08
C GLY A 13 11.57 -10.90 14.57
N PRO A 14 12.73 -10.32 14.92
CA PRO A 14 13.12 -10.02 16.30
C PRO A 14 12.13 -9.11 17.06
N PHE A 15 11.58 -8.06 16.44
CA PHE A 15 10.60 -7.19 17.07
C PHE A 15 9.30 -7.92 17.40
N HIS A 16 8.85 -8.82 16.52
CA HIS A 16 7.67 -9.66 16.80
C HIS A 16 7.96 -10.64 17.94
N ALA A 17 9.15 -11.25 17.97
CA ALA A 17 9.56 -12.12 19.07
C ALA A 17 9.63 -11.35 20.40
N LEU A 18 10.13 -10.11 20.40
CA LEU A 18 10.18 -9.24 21.58
C LEU A 18 8.77 -8.90 22.07
N THR A 19 7.89 -8.42 21.19
CA THR A 19 6.50 -8.06 21.56
C THR A 19 5.69 -9.27 22.02
N ARG A 20 5.98 -10.48 21.51
CA ARG A 20 5.40 -11.73 22.01
C ARG A 20 5.93 -12.11 23.39
N ARG A 21 7.24 -11.97 23.63
CA ARG A 21 7.87 -12.19 24.96
C ARG A 21 7.33 -11.23 26.02
N LEU A 22 7.03 -9.99 25.63
CA LEU A 22 6.39 -8.99 26.49
C LEU A 22 4.88 -9.24 26.70
N GLY A 23 4.30 -10.28 26.10
CA GLY A 23 2.89 -10.62 26.24
C GLY A 23 1.94 -9.66 25.52
N LEU A 24 2.45 -8.81 24.62
CA LEU A 24 1.65 -7.84 23.84
C LEU A 24 0.96 -8.49 22.64
N VAL A 25 1.59 -9.52 22.06
CA VAL A 25 1.03 -10.34 20.99
C VAL A 25 0.53 -11.67 21.57
N LYS A 26 -0.77 -11.94 21.45
CA LYS A 26 -1.44 -13.15 21.95
C LYS A 26 -2.28 -13.87 20.89
N ASP A 27 -2.32 -13.38 19.66
CA ASP A 27 -3.06 -13.96 18.54
C ASP A 27 -4.60 -14.01 18.76
N ASP A 28 -5.12 -13.10 19.60
CA ASP A 28 -6.55 -13.00 19.98
C ASP A 28 -7.33 -11.95 19.16
N GLY A 29 -6.71 -11.41 18.11
CA GLY A 29 -7.28 -10.37 17.25
C GLY A 29 -7.24 -8.94 17.83
N ARG A 30 -6.74 -8.76 19.06
CA ARG A 30 -6.56 -7.45 19.72
C ARG A 30 -5.11 -6.97 19.75
N ASP A 31 -4.20 -7.70 19.12
CA ASP A 31 -2.76 -7.38 19.08
C ASP A 31 -2.48 -5.97 18.55
N ALA A 32 -3.14 -5.60 17.43
CA ALA A 32 -2.98 -4.27 16.85
C ALA A 32 -3.36 -3.15 17.83
N ALA A 33 -4.44 -3.34 18.60
CA ALA A 33 -4.88 -2.36 19.59
C ALA A 33 -3.89 -2.27 20.77
N ARG A 34 -3.41 -3.40 21.29
CA ARG A 34 -2.40 -3.43 22.36
C ARG A 34 -1.09 -2.76 21.95
N LEU A 35 -0.60 -3.08 20.76
CA LEU A 35 0.62 -2.48 20.22
C LEU A 35 0.44 -0.98 19.96
N SER A 36 -0.72 -0.56 19.46
CA SER A 36 -1.06 0.86 19.28
C SER A 36 -1.08 1.62 20.61
N LEU A 37 -1.62 1.01 21.67
CA LEU A 37 -1.62 1.60 23.01
C LEU A 37 -0.19 1.73 23.55
N VAL A 38 0.62 0.67 23.47
CA VAL A 38 1.97 0.67 24.05
C VAL A 38 2.95 1.55 23.27
N PHE A 39 2.94 1.50 21.93
CA PHE A 39 3.90 2.23 21.11
C PHE A 39 3.41 3.60 20.63
N GLY A 40 2.10 3.86 20.67
CA GLY A 40 1.52 5.15 20.30
C GLY A 40 1.06 5.94 21.52
N PHE A 41 0.08 5.40 22.25
CA PHE A 41 -0.57 6.13 23.34
C PHE A 41 0.34 6.36 24.55
N VAL A 42 1.14 5.37 24.98
CA VAL A 42 2.04 5.54 26.14
C VAL A 42 3.11 6.62 25.90
N PRO A 43 3.84 6.64 24.76
CA PRO A 43 4.74 7.75 24.45
C PRO A 43 4.03 9.11 24.37
N TRP A 44 2.81 9.15 23.83
CA TRP A 44 1.99 10.37 23.78
C TRP A 44 1.55 10.84 25.17
N LEU A 45 1.17 9.92 26.06
CA LEU A 45 0.81 10.22 27.44
C LEU A 45 2.01 10.79 28.20
N GLY A 46 3.19 10.17 28.06
CA GLY A 46 4.42 10.72 28.64
C GLY A 46 4.72 12.13 28.13
N LEU A 47 4.59 12.36 26.82
CA LEU A 47 4.80 13.67 26.21
C LEU A 47 3.83 14.71 26.79
N THR A 48 2.54 14.40 26.88
CA THR A 48 1.52 15.32 27.37
C THR A 48 1.69 15.62 28.86
N LEU A 49 2.00 14.62 29.68
CA LEU A 49 2.27 14.83 31.12
C LEU A 49 3.46 15.75 31.34
N ILE A 50 4.60 15.50 30.65
CA ILE A 50 5.79 16.36 30.74
C ILE A 50 5.46 17.77 30.23
N SER A 51 4.65 17.88 29.17
CA SER A 51 4.23 19.19 28.61
C SER A 51 3.34 19.98 29.56
N VAL A 52 2.45 19.33 30.31
CA VAL A 52 1.61 19.97 31.33
C VAL A 52 2.47 20.47 32.49
N VAL A 53 3.42 19.65 32.96
CA VAL A 53 4.36 20.05 34.01
C VAL A 53 5.21 21.23 33.56
N ASP A 54 5.74 21.18 32.34
CA ASP A 54 6.54 22.28 31.77
C ASP A 54 5.72 23.56 31.63
N ARG A 55 4.44 23.46 31.25
CA ARG A 55 3.51 24.60 31.23
C ARG A 55 3.28 25.19 32.62
N LEU A 56 3.13 24.36 33.65
CA LEU A 56 2.92 24.82 35.03
C LEU A 56 4.14 25.57 35.57
N VAL A 57 5.34 25.20 35.14
CA VAL A 57 6.60 25.85 35.56
C VAL A 57 6.90 27.10 34.72
N SER A 58 6.80 26.99 33.40
CA SER A 58 7.25 28.02 32.45
C SER A 58 6.14 28.99 32.02
N GLY A 59 4.87 28.68 32.33
CA GLY A 59 3.69 29.49 31.97
C GLY A 59 3.30 29.43 30.47
N ARG A 60 4.08 28.74 29.63
CA ARG A 60 3.88 28.63 28.18
C ARG A 60 3.80 27.17 27.76
N TRP A 61 3.06 26.88 26.70
CA TRP A 61 3.07 25.55 26.12
C TRP A 61 4.37 25.29 25.33
N PRO A 62 4.99 24.11 25.46
CA PRO A 62 6.14 23.74 24.64
C PRO A 62 5.77 23.72 23.15
N LEU A 63 6.65 24.21 22.27
CA LEU A 63 6.41 24.22 20.82
C LEU A 63 6.13 22.81 20.26
N VAL A 64 6.87 21.80 20.76
CA VAL A 64 6.69 20.39 20.36
C VAL A 64 5.29 19.88 20.67
N ALA A 65 4.70 20.31 21.79
CA ALA A 65 3.36 19.91 22.20
C ALA A 65 2.25 20.64 21.44
N GLN A 66 2.57 21.72 20.74
CA GLN A 66 1.62 22.47 19.91
C GLN A 66 1.58 21.96 18.47
N ALA A 67 2.62 21.24 18.02
CA ALA A 67 2.71 20.74 16.65
C ALA A 67 1.76 19.55 16.39
N PRO A 68 0.74 19.67 15.50
CA PRO A 68 -0.20 18.60 15.21
C PRO A 68 0.49 17.34 14.67
N SER A 69 1.58 17.52 13.92
CA SER A 69 2.37 16.41 13.37
C SER A 69 2.89 15.46 14.46
N VAL A 70 3.18 15.96 15.67
CA VAL A 70 3.63 15.14 16.81
C VAL A 70 2.52 14.22 17.29
N HIS A 71 1.32 14.74 17.46
CA HIS A 71 0.17 13.96 17.88
C HIS A 71 -0.27 12.96 16.81
N VAL A 72 -0.28 13.37 15.54
CA VAL A 72 -0.67 12.51 14.42
C VAL A 72 0.30 11.34 14.25
N ARG A 73 1.62 11.54 14.40
CA ARG A 73 2.60 10.44 14.38
C ARG A 73 2.25 9.36 15.40
N LEU A 74 1.94 9.75 16.63
CA LEU A 74 1.74 8.83 17.75
C LEU A 74 0.34 8.22 17.81
N LEU A 75 -0.70 9.01 17.54
CA LEU A 75 -2.10 8.61 17.73
C LEU A 75 -2.80 8.17 16.45
N VAL A 76 -2.25 8.48 15.27
CA VAL A 76 -2.87 8.12 13.98
C VAL A 76 -1.95 7.17 13.21
N THR A 77 -0.70 7.56 12.98
CA THR A 77 0.20 6.81 12.10
C THR A 77 0.67 5.49 12.72
N ILE A 78 1.07 5.48 13.99
CA ILE A 78 1.45 4.24 14.67
C ILE A 78 0.28 3.24 14.71
N PRO A 79 -0.95 3.63 15.08
CA PRO A 79 -2.10 2.73 14.95
C PRO A 79 -2.37 2.27 13.53
N ALA A 80 -2.24 3.16 12.53
CA ALA A 80 -2.38 2.79 11.13
C ALA A 80 -1.34 1.74 10.70
N PHE A 81 -0.10 1.84 11.18
CA PHE A 81 0.94 0.83 10.96
C PHE A 81 0.54 -0.53 11.53
N PHE A 82 -0.01 -0.62 12.75
CA PHE A 82 -0.46 -1.90 13.30
C PHE A 82 -1.74 -2.44 12.65
N LEU A 83 -2.63 -1.57 12.15
CA LEU A 83 -3.76 -1.98 11.32
C LEU A 83 -3.30 -2.54 9.96
N ALA A 84 -2.28 -1.92 9.38
CA ALA A 84 -1.63 -2.41 8.16
C ALA A 84 -1.06 -3.83 8.36
N GLU A 85 -0.48 -4.11 9.53
CA GLU A 85 0.05 -5.43 9.90
C GLU A 85 -1.04 -6.50 9.80
N ARG A 86 -2.18 -6.25 10.47
CA ARG A 86 -3.32 -7.17 10.47
C ARG A 86 -3.88 -7.39 9.06
N SER A 87 -4.04 -6.31 8.29
CA SER A 87 -4.58 -6.38 6.93
C SER A 87 -3.68 -7.20 6.00
N LEU A 88 -2.37 -6.92 6.03
CA LEU A 88 -1.40 -7.56 5.15
C LEU A 88 -1.20 -9.04 5.51
N HIS A 89 -1.22 -9.39 6.80
CA HIS A 89 -1.14 -10.79 7.24
C HIS A 89 -2.22 -11.67 6.57
N PHE A 90 -3.49 -11.25 6.64
CA PHE A 90 -4.60 -12.01 6.07
C PHE A 90 -4.54 -12.07 4.54
N ARG A 91 -4.26 -10.93 3.89
CA ARG A 91 -4.29 -10.81 2.42
C ARG A 91 -3.13 -11.54 1.76
N THR A 92 -1.92 -11.44 2.31
CA THR A 92 -0.75 -12.13 1.75
C THR A 92 -0.90 -13.64 1.84
N ARG A 93 -1.41 -14.17 2.97
CA ARG A 93 -1.65 -15.61 3.12
C ARG A 93 -2.56 -16.16 2.03
N ARG A 94 -3.76 -15.57 1.90
CA ARG A 94 -4.76 -15.97 0.90
C ARG A 94 -4.23 -15.84 -0.53
N CYS A 95 -3.44 -14.78 -0.78
CA CYS A 95 -2.81 -14.54 -2.06
C CYS A 95 -1.80 -15.65 -2.42
N ILE A 96 -0.91 -16.02 -1.50
CA ILE A 96 0.10 -17.07 -1.77
C ILE A 96 -0.54 -18.45 -1.89
N GLU A 97 -1.53 -18.78 -1.05
CA GLU A 97 -2.27 -20.05 -1.13
C GLU A 97 -2.99 -20.20 -2.49
N ARG A 98 -3.58 -19.12 -3.01
CA ARG A 98 -4.18 -19.13 -4.36
C ARG A 98 -3.14 -19.21 -5.46
N LEU A 99 -2.02 -18.50 -5.31
CA LEU A 99 -0.97 -18.46 -6.31
C LEU A 99 -0.32 -19.82 -6.53
N GLU A 100 -0.19 -20.63 -5.48
CA GLU A 100 0.32 -22.01 -5.56
C GLU A 100 -0.45 -22.85 -6.61
N GLY A 101 -1.76 -22.63 -6.76
CA GLY A 101 -2.60 -23.34 -7.74
C GLY A 101 -2.35 -22.96 -9.21
N PHE A 102 -1.65 -21.85 -9.48
CA PHE A 102 -1.31 -21.41 -10.84
C PHE A 102 0.15 -21.68 -11.23
N VAL A 103 0.95 -22.22 -10.31
CA VAL A 103 2.36 -22.52 -10.54
C VAL A 103 2.47 -23.87 -11.25
N HIS A 104 3.20 -23.91 -12.37
CA HIS A 104 3.43 -25.16 -13.09
C HIS A 104 4.22 -26.16 -12.20
N PRO A 105 3.93 -27.47 -12.25
CA PRO A 105 4.57 -28.47 -11.40
C PRO A 105 6.12 -28.43 -11.42
N SER A 106 6.73 -28.12 -12.57
CA SER A 106 8.20 -27.95 -12.74
C SER A 106 8.81 -26.87 -11.83
N SER A 107 8.00 -25.85 -11.48
CA SER A 107 8.44 -24.66 -10.74
C SER A 107 8.09 -24.71 -9.25
N SER A 108 7.44 -25.78 -8.77
CA SER A 108 7.01 -25.92 -7.37
C SER A 108 8.15 -25.79 -6.36
N GLU A 109 9.30 -26.43 -6.62
CA GLU A 109 10.47 -26.33 -5.74
C GLU A 109 11.05 -24.90 -5.71
N ARG A 110 11.07 -24.24 -6.88
CA ARG A 110 11.53 -22.85 -6.99
C ARG A 110 10.58 -21.91 -6.25
N PHE A 111 9.26 -22.14 -6.34
CA PHE A 111 8.24 -21.41 -5.61
C PHE A 111 8.47 -21.49 -4.09
N CYS A 112 8.58 -22.71 -3.55
CA CYS A 112 8.90 -22.94 -2.14
C CYS A 112 10.20 -22.26 -1.72
N ARG A 113 11.24 -22.30 -2.57
CA ARG A 113 12.52 -21.62 -2.30
C ARG A 113 12.37 -20.10 -2.23
N GLN A 114 11.55 -19.48 -3.07
CA GLN A 114 11.30 -18.03 -2.99
C GLN A 114 10.57 -17.65 -1.71
N LEU A 115 9.56 -18.44 -1.30
CA LEU A 115 8.86 -18.23 -0.04
C LEU A 115 9.77 -18.40 1.19
N GLN A 116 10.66 -19.40 1.17
CA GLN A 116 11.65 -19.62 2.22
C GLN A 116 12.65 -18.46 2.30
N ARG A 117 13.15 -17.97 1.16
CA ARG A 117 14.04 -16.80 1.11
C ARG A 117 13.37 -15.55 1.69
N ALA A 118 12.13 -15.27 1.30
CA ALA A 118 11.39 -14.13 1.82
C ALA A 118 11.14 -14.26 3.34
N THR A 119 10.81 -15.47 3.81
CA THR A 119 10.67 -15.78 5.25
C THR A 119 11.99 -15.57 6.00
N ALA A 120 13.10 -16.06 5.46
CA ALA A 120 14.42 -15.89 6.07
C ALA A 120 14.85 -14.42 6.14
N LEU A 121 14.57 -13.62 5.11
CA LEU A 121 14.82 -12.17 5.12
C LEU A 121 13.97 -11.42 6.15
N ARG A 122 12.71 -11.85 6.34
CA ARG A 122 11.81 -11.33 7.37
C ARG A 122 12.31 -11.67 8.78
N ASP A 123 12.81 -12.89 8.98
CA ASP A 123 13.23 -13.38 10.30
C ASP A 123 14.67 -13.04 10.66
N ALA A 124 15.44 -12.50 9.72
CA ALA A 124 16.82 -12.09 9.95
C ALA A 124 16.93 -10.97 11.00
N LEU A 125 17.89 -11.11 11.91
CA LEU A 125 18.21 -10.10 12.93
C LEU A 125 18.93 -8.88 12.32
N VAL A 126 19.75 -9.10 11.30
CA VAL A 126 20.62 -8.07 10.71
C VAL A 126 19.83 -6.87 10.18
N PRO A 127 18.76 -7.02 9.37
CA PRO A 127 17.98 -5.89 8.93
C PRO A 127 17.42 -5.06 10.09
N GLU A 128 16.83 -5.68 11.12
CA GLU A 128 16.27 -4.92 12.24
C GLU A 128 17.34 -4.18 13.05
N LEU A 129 18.53 -4.76 13.25
CA LEU A 129 19.66 -4.07 13.87
C LEU A 129 20.16 -2.89 13.03
N LEU A 130 20.21 -3.04 11.70
CA LEU A 130 20.57 -1.95 10.80
C LEU A 130 19.53 -0.81 10.85
N LEU A 131 18.24 -1.13 10.90
CA LEU A 131 17.19 -0.12 11.07
C LEU A 131 17.33 0.61 12.41
N LEU A 132 17.63 -0.10 13.50
CA LEU A 132 17.90 0.52 14.81
C LEU A 132 19.15 1.42 14.76
N ALA A 133 20.22 0.98 14.09
CA ALA A 133 21.43 1.79 13.93
C ALA A 133 21.14 3.06 13.13
N ILE A 134 20.35 2.99 12.05
CA ILE A 134 19.91 4.15 11.26
C ILE A 134 19.12 5.13 12.15
N VAL A 135 18.20 4.62 12.97
CA VAL A 135 17.43 5.44 13.91
C VAL A 135 18.34 6.11 14.93
N ALA A 136 19.28 5.37 15.52
CA ALA A 136 20.22 5.91 16.50
C ALA A 136 21.10 7.03 15.90
N VAL A 137 21.57 6.84 14.66
CA VAL A 137 22.33 7.86 13.92
C VAL A 137 21.47 9.09 13.66
N PHE A 138 20.24 8.92 13.18
CA PHE A 138 19.34 10.05 12.93
C PHE A 138 19.02 10.85 14.19
N VAL A 139 18.76 10.16 15.32
CA VAL A 139 18.49 10.79 16.61
C VAL A 139 19.71 11.56 17.11
N THR A 140 20.90 10.96 17.02
CA THR A 140 22.16 11.60 17.43
C THR A 140 22.42 12.86 16.60
N LEU A 141 22.17 12.80 15.29
CA LEU A 141 22.35 13.95 14.39
C LEU A 141 21.31 15.05 14.62
N ALA A 142 20.06 14.68 14.93
CA ALA A 142 19.02 15.63 15.30
C ALA A 142 19.38 16.39 16.59
N PHE A 143 19.96 15.71 17.59
CA PHE A 143 20.42 16.36 18.83
C PHE A 143 21.74 17.12 18.67
N SER A 144 22.58 16.80 17.68
CA SER A 144 23.81 17.53 17.42
C SER A 144 23.59 18.85 16.66
N GLY A 145 22.36 19.09 16.16
CA GLY A 145 22.00 20.27 15.37
C GLY A 145 22.50 20.21 13.92
N VAL A 146 22.87 19.02 13.43
CA VAL A 146 23.32 18.78 12.05
C VAL A 146 22.11 18.43 11.18
N GLU A 147 21.72 19.32 10.28
CA GLU A 147 20.69 19.05 9.26
C GLU A 147 21.24 18.12 8.17
N LEU A 148 20.68 16.91 8.01
CA LEU A 148 21.07 15.98 6.93
C LEU A 148 20.36 16.24 5.59
N LEU A 149 19.27 17.00 5.58
CA LEU A 149 18.48 17.31 4.38
C LEU A 149 17.97 18.75 4.50
N PRO A 150 18.43 19.69 3.65
CA PRO A 150 17.96 21.07 3.65
C PRO A 150 16.61 21.14 2.92
N LEU A 151 15.59 20.51 3.49
CA LEU A 151 14.21 20.58 3.02
C LEU A 151 13.41 21.44 4.01
N GLY A 152 13.73 22.74 4.04
CA GLY A 152 12.96 23.76 4.74
C GLY A 152 13.79 24.63 5.69
N GLY A 153 14.28 25.76 5.17
CA GLY A 153 14.57 26.99 5.92
C GLY A 153 15.47 26.84 7.13
N GLY A 154 16.79 26.91 6.90
CA GLY A 154 17.81 26.76 7.93
C GLY A 154 17.60 27.67 9.14
N ARG A 155 17.74 27.06 10.32
CA ARG A 155 18.18 27.71 11.55
C ARG A 155 18.81 26.64 12.44
N SER A 156 20.14 26.56 12.40
CA SER A 156 20.97 25.83 13.36
C SER A 156 20.92 26.51 14.73
N VAL A 157 19.77 26.40 15.39
CA VAL A 157 19.64 26.71 16.82
C VAL A 157 19.93 25.41 17.55
N ARG A 158 20.99 25.36 18.37
CA ARG A 158 21.09 24.31 19.40
C ARG A 158 19.76 24.36 20.15
N PRO A 159 18.90 23.33 20.08
CA PRO A 159 17.64 23.43 20.76
C PRO A 159 17.93 23.51 22.25
N ASP A 160 17.40 24.52 22.93
CA ASP A 160 17.35 24.49 24.39
C ASP A 160 16.68 23.17 24.77
N LEU A 161 17.43 22.31 25.44
CA LEU A 161 17.03 20.94 25.73
C LEU A 161 15.94 20.97 26.81
N THR A 162 14.71 21.22 26.38
CA THR A 162 13.54 21.10 27.24
C THR A 162 13.28 19.62 27.54
N PRO A 163 12.80 19.26 28.75
CA PRO A 163 12.44 17.89 29.09
C PRO A 163 11.44 17.27 28.09
N VAL A 164 10.56 18.09 27.53
CA VAL A 164 9.57 17.70 26.51
C VAL A 164 10.26 17.30 25.19
N LEU A 165 11.22 18.10 24.73
CA LEU A 165 11.96 17.80 23.52
C LEU A 165 12.85 16.57 23.68
N LEU A 166 13.46 16.39 24.87
CA LEU A 166 14.24 15.19 25.19
C LEU A 166 13.37 13.93 25.13
N TRP A 167 12.19 13.93 25.78
CA TRP A 167 11.27 12.79 25.71
C TRP A 167 10.82 12.51 24.27
N TYR A 168 10.44 13.55 23.53
CA TYR A 168 10.01 13.41 22.16
C TYR A 168 11.11 12.83 21.26
N GLY A 169 12.32 13.39 21.32
CA GLY A 169 13.45 12.98 20.50
C GLY A 169 14.06 11.63 20.89
N ALA A 170 14.02 11.25 22.17
CA ALA A 170 14.61 10.00 22.66
C ALA A 170 13.64 8.80 22.71
N VAL A 171 12.32 9.05 22.73
CA VAL A 171 11.31 7.97 22.86
C VAL A 171 10.35 7.97 21.68
N ALA A 172 9.64 9.07 21.45
CA ALA A 172 8.56 9.12 20.46
C ALA A 172 9.08 9.03 19.01
N VAL A 173 10.08 9.83 18.66
CA VAL A 173 10.68 9.85 17.32
C VAL A 173 11.33 8.50 16.96
N PRO A 174 12.17 7.88 17.83
CA PRO A 174 12.78 6.60 17.51
C PRO A 174 11.77 5.49 17.27
N VAL A 175 10.72 5.41 18.09
CA VAL A 175 9.64 4.42 17.92
C VAL A 175 8.96 4.61 16.56
N PHE A 176 8.56 5.86 16.25
CA PHE A 176 7.93 6.18 14.97
C PHE A 176 8.84 5.85 13.77
N GLN A 177 10.12 6.24 13.83
CA GLN A 177 11.07 6.03 12.75
C GLN A 177 11.39 4.55 12.55
N PHE A 178 11.64 3.81 13.62
CA PHE A 178 11.88 2.37 13.55
C PHE A 178 10.70 1.65 12.89
N LEU A 179 9.46 1.96 13.31
CA LEU A 179 8.27 1.36 12.71
C LEU A 179 8.10 1.75 11.23
N SER A 180 8.39 3.01 10.88
CA SER A 180 8.33 3.49 9.48
C SER A 180 9.35 2.76 8.60
N LEU A 181 10.60 2.66 9.05
CA LEU A 181 11.67 1.95 8.36
C LEU A 181 11.38 0.45 8.23
N ARG A 182 10.82 -0.16 9.29
CA ARG A 182 10.38 -1.57 9.27
C ARG A 182 9.29 -1.80 8.23
N TRP A 183 8.39 -0.84 8.01
CA TRP A 183 7.41 -0.89 6.93
C TRP A 183 8.05 -0.77 5.54
N GLY A 184 9.05 0.11 5.38
CA GLY A 184 9.87 0.16 4.17
C GLY A 184 10.56 -1.18 3.88
N TRP A 185 11.14 -1.82 4.90
CA TRP A 185 11.75 -3.14 4.77
C TRP A 185 10.76 -4.23 4.35
N ARG A 186 9.54 -4.23 4.90
CA ARG A 186 8.48 -5.16 4.47
C ARG A 186 8.06 -4.96 3.03
N TRP A 187 8.00 -3.72 2.57
CA TRP A 187 7.76 -3.43 1.16
C TRP A 187 8.89 -3.96 0.27
N VAL A 188 10.16 -3.84 0.70
CA VAL A 188 11.31 -4.44 0.00
C VAL A 188 11.17 -5.97 -0.07
N ILE A 189 10.88 -6.65 1.05
CA ILE A 189 10.68 -8.11 1.05
C ILE A 189 9.54 -8.51 0.10
N TRP A 190 8.41 -7.80 0.14
CA TRP A 190 7.29 -8.06 -0.76
C TRP A 190 7.67 -7.91 -2.23
N SER A 191 8.40 -6.83 -2.56
CA SER A 191 8.85 -6.56 -3.92
C SER A 191 9.83 -7.61 -4.40
N LEU A 192 10.81 -8.01 -3.58
CA LEU A 192 11.76 -9.08 -3.89
C LEU A 192 11.07 -10.43 -4.08
N LEU A 193 10.08 -10.73 -3.24
CA LEU A 193 9.25 -11.92 -3.40
C LEU A 193 8.53 -11.90 -4.74
N LEU A 194 7.86 -10.81 -5.09
CA LEU A 194 7.15 -10.69 -6.37
C LEU A 194 8.09 -10.75 -7.58
N VAL A 195 9.30 -10.18 -7.50
CA VAL A 195 10.34 -10.35 -8.53
C VAL A 195 10.74 -11.81 -8.68
N GLY A 196 10.91 -12.52 -7.56
CA GLY A 196 11.25 -13.94 -7.57
C GLY A 196 10.13 -14.80 -8.15
N LEU A 197 8.89 -14.49 -7.78
CA LEU A 197 7.69 -15.18 -8.25
C LEU A 197 7.42 -14.90 -9.73
N SER A 198 7.51 -13.65 -10.20
CA SER A 198 7.19 -13.28 -11.59
C SER A 198 8.07 -13.94 -12.65
N ARG A 199 9.19 -14.56 -12.23
CA ARG A 199 10.12 -15.29 -13.10
C ARG A 199 9.81 -16.80 -13.19
N LEU A 200 8.80 -17.27 -12.46
CA LEU A 200 8.36 -18.66 -12.50
C LEU A 200 7.45 -18.90 -13.71
N GLU A 201 7.36 -20.16 -14.12
CA GLU A 201 6.41 -20.60 -15.12
C GLU A 201 5.02 -20.65 -14.48
N PHE A 202 4.18 -19.70 -14.87
CA PHE A 202 2.76 -19.68 -14.52
C PHE A 202 1.93 -20.13 -15.70
N GLU A 203 0.76 -20.70 -15.39
CA GLU A 203 -0.27 -21.00 -16.38
C GLU A 203 -1.51 -20.12 -16.13
N PRO A 204 -1.48 -18.81 -16.49
CA PRO A 204 -2.67 -17.98 -16.39
C PRO A 204 -3.72 -18.50 -17.35
N ILE A 205 -4.98 -18.55 -16.89
CA ILE A 205 -6.11 -19.05 -17.68
C ILE A 205 -6.72 -17.88 -18.48
N PRO A 206 -6.54 -17.78 -19.81
CA PRO A 206 -6.93 -16.58 -20.55
C PRO A 206 -8.44 -16.29 -20.53
N SER A 207 -9.26 -17.33 -20.42
CA SER A 207 -10.72 -17.26 -20.34
C SER A 207 -11.26 -17.04 -18.92
N HIS A 208 -10.39 -16.82 -17.94
CA HIS A 208 -10.83 -16.62 -16.56
C HIS A 208 -11.71 -15.36 -16.42
N PRO A 209 -12.84 -15.42 -15.68
CA PRO A 209 -13.83 -14.34 -15.61
C PRO A 209 -13.30 -13.03 -15.01
N ASP A 210 -12.18 -13.06 -14.28
CA ASP A 210 -11.51 -11.86 -13.74
C ASP A 210 -10.82 -10.99 -14.81
N ARG A 211 -10.74 -11.48 -16.06
CA ARG A 211 -10.04 -10.85 -17.19
C ARG A 211 -8.57 -10.54 -16.87
N ARG A 212 -7.94 -11.27 -15.97
CA ARG A 212 -6.54 -11.10 -15.53
C ARG A 212 -5.84 -12.45 -15.41
N GLY A 213 -6.29 -13.43 -16.17
CA GLY A 213 -5.66 -14.76 -16.20
C GLY A 213 -5.83 -15.56 -14.91
N GLY A 214 -6.79 -15.19 -14.05
CA GLY A 214 -6.93 -15.74 -12.70
C GLY A 214 -6.02 -15.10 -11.66
N LEU A 215 -5.13 -14.18 -12.04
CA LEU A 215 -4.15 -13.54 -11.16
C LEU A 215 -4.63 -12.21 -10.56
N GLY A 216 -5.91 -11.85 -10.73
CA GLY A 216 -6.46 -10.59 -10.19
C GLY A 216 -6.37 -10.45 -8.67
N PHE A 217 -6.24 -11.55 -7.93
CA PHE A 217 -6.07 -11.55 -6.47
C PHE A 217 -4.70 -11.01 -6.03
N LEU A 218 -3.69 -10.92 -6.91
CA LEU A 218 -2.39 -10.33 -6.59
C LEU A 218 -2.50 -8.84 -6.19
N ALA A 219 -3.60 -8.17 -6.56
CA ALA A 219 -3.91 -6.81 -6.13
C ALA A 219 -4.43 -6.72 -4.68
N GLU A 220 -4.73 -7.84 -4.00
CA GLU A 220 -5.25 -7.80 -2.62
C GLU A 220 -4.21 -7.30 -1.60
N PRO A 221 -2.96 -7.83 -1.54
CA PRO A 221 -1.98 -7.42 -0.52
C PRO A 221 -1.58 -5.94 -0.53
N PRO A 222 -1.43 -5.27 -1.69
CA PRO A 222 -1.18 -3.82 -1.75
C PRO A 222 -2.15 -2.94 -0.96
N VAL A 223 -3.41 -3.38 -0.77
CA VAL A 223 -4.39 -2.69 0.08
C VAL A 223 -3.91 -2.56 1.54
N GLY A 224 -3.09 -3.48 2.03
CA GLY A 224 -2.44 -3.37 3.34
C GLY A 224 -1.50 -2.17 3.45
N PHE A 225 -0.78 -1.84 2.38
CA PHE A 225 0.12 -0.67 2.35
C PHE A 225 -0.65 0.66 2.30
N ALA A 226 -1.92 0.66 1.93
CA ALA A 226 -2.75 1.87 1.96
C ALA A 226 -2.85 2.46 3.37
N TYR A 227 -2.90 1.64 4.42
CA TYR A 227 -2.87 2.11 5.81
C TYR A 227 -1.55 2.82 6.16
N VAL A 228 -0.42 2.32 5.65
CA VAL A 228 0.90 2.96 5.83
C VAL A 228 0.93 4.30 5.10
N LEU A 229 0.46 4.33 3.85
CA LEU A 229 0.37 5.55 3.05
C LEU A 229 -0.55 6.60 3.69
N PHE A 230 -1.70 6.17 4.24
CA PHE A 230 -2.58 7.02 5.03
C PHE A 230 -1.84 7.61 6.24
N GLY A 231 -1.14 6.78 6.99
CA GLY A 231 -0.38 7.22 8.17
C GLY A 231 0.72 8.22 7.82
N VAL A 232 1.49 7.98 6.75
CA VAL A 232 2.53 8.92 6.28
C VAL A 232 1.89 10.22 5.76
N SER A 233 0.83 10.10 4.96
CA SER A 233 0.08 11.24 4.44
C SER A 233 -0.48 12.11 5.56
N ALA A 234 -1.03 11.51 6.62
CA ALA A 234 -1.55 12.23 7.77
C ALA A 234 -0.47 13.07 8.47
N VAL A 235 0.74 12.53 8.63
CA VAL A 235 1.86 13.30 9.22
C VAL A 235 2.25 14.47 8.34
N LEU A 236 2.30 14.27 7.01
CA LEU A 236 2.65 15.31 6.05
C LEU A 236 1.58 16.39 5.96
N ALA A 237 0.29 16.02 6.00
CA ALA A 237 -0.82 16.96 6.09
C ALA A 237 -0.74 17.78 7.39
N ALA A 238 -0.62 17.11 8.54
CA ALA A 238 -0.51 17.77 9.84
C ALA A 238 0.74 18.67 9.98
N GLY A 239 1.84 18.31 9.31
CA GLY A 239 3.03 19.16 9.23
C GLY A 239 2.85 20.38 8.31
N SER A 240 1.95 20.30 7.33
CA SER A 240 1.64 21.42 6.44
C SER A 240 0.77 22.47 7.13
N ALA A 241 -0.07 22.08 8.11
CA ALA A 241 -0.93 22.99 8.91
C ALA A 241 -0.16 24.17 9.52
N PHE A 242 1.04 23.91 10.04
CA PHE A 242 1.90 24.93 10.68
C PHE A 242 2.43 25.99 9.70
N GLY A 243 2.41 25.73 8.39
CA GLY A 243 2.90 26.68 7.37
C GLY A 243 1.83 27.65 6.85
N PHE A 244 0.55 27.44 7.17
CA PHE A 244 -0.54 28.27 6.65
C PHE A 244 -0.66 29.63 7.37
N GLU A 245 -0.17 29.74 8.60
CA GLU A 245 -0.28 30.98 9.39
C GLU A 245 0.83 32.01 9.10
N GLU A 246 2.00 31.60 8.63
CA GLU A 246 3.18 32.50 8.46
C GLU A 246 3.55 32.82 7.00
N GLN A 247 3.01 32.13 5.99
CA GLN A 247 3.34 32.35 4.56
C GLN A 247 2.11 32.42 3.66
N THR A 248 2.21 33.17 2.55
CA THR A 248 1.27 33.13 1.44
C THR A 248 1.15 31.68 0.94
N PHE A 249 -0.05 31.10 1.04
CA PHE A 249 -0.30 29.71 0.63
C PHE A 249 0.01 29.52 -0.86
N ASP A 250 1.12 28.85 -1.17
CA ASP A 250 1.45 28.46 -2.55
C ASP A 250 0.69 27.19 -2.94
N LEU A 251 -0.44 27.41 -3.62
CA LEU A 251 -1.27 26.37 -4.23
C LEU A 251 -0.46 25.41 -5.12
N THR A 252 0.56 25.92 -5.82
CA THR A 252 1.37 25.13 -6.75
C THR A 252 2.27 24.17 -5.99
N ALA A 253 3.02 24.65 -4.99
CA ALA A 253 3.85 23.80 -4.15
C ALA A 253 3.02 22.74 -3.41
N PHE A 254 1.84 23.12 -2.92
CA PHE A 254 0.92 22.17 -2.29
C PHE A 254 0.44 21.09 -3.28
N ALA A 255 0.00 21.49 -4.48
CA ALA A 255 -0.45 20.55 -5.52
C ALA A 255 0.67 19.60 -5.96
N VAL A 256 1.90 20.09 -6.13
CA VAL A 256 3.08 19.27 -6.49
C VAL A 256 3.41 18.28 -5.38
N ARG A 257 3.38 18.69 -4.11
CA ARG A 257 3.59 17.80 -2.96
C ARG A 257 2.51 16.72 -2.87
N MET A 258 1.24 17.08 -3.11
CA MET A 258 0.14 16.11 -3.10
C MET A 258 0.25 15.13 -4.28
N LEU A 259 0.51 15.62 -5.50
CA LEU A 259 0.66 14.79 -6.68
C LEU A 259 1.84 13.82 -6.54
N SER A 260 3.00 14.31 -6.07
CA SER A 260 4.17 13.46 -5.83
C SER A 260 3.89 12.36 -4.80
N LEU A 261 3.13 12.64 -3.74
CA LEU A 261 2.74 11.63 -2.75
C LEU A 261 1.77 10.59 -3.33
N ILE A 262 0.82 11.02 -4.17
CA ILE A 262 -0.08 10.10 -4.88
C ILE A 262 0.72 9.18 -5.80
N LEU A 263 1.61 9.76 -6.61
CA LEU A 263 2.46 8.99 -7.53
C LEU A 263 3.38 8.03 -6.77
N LEU A 264 4.01 8.47 -5.68
CA LEU A 264 4.82 7.62 -4.82
C LEU A 264 3.98 6.48 -4.23
N GLY A 265 2.78 6.77 -3.73
CA GLY A 265 1.86 5.77 -3.20
C GLY A 265 1.46 4.73 -4.23
N LEU A 266 1.17 5.15 -5.46
CA LEU A 266 0.88 4.25 -6.59
C LEU A 266 2.09 3.41 -6.98
N VAL A 267 3.30 3.97 -7.00
CA VAL A 267 4.53 3.22 -7.28
C VAL A 267 4.78 2.18 -6.19
N VAL A 268 4.63 2.54 -4.93
CA VAL A 268 4.81 1.63 -3.78
C VAL A 268 3.77 0.50 -3.82
N ALA A 269 2.49 0.82 -4.04
CA ALA A 269 1.43 -0.17 -4.03
C ALA A 269 1.39 -1.05 -5.29
N LEU A 270 1.58 -0.46 -6.48
CA LEU A 270 1.33 -1.11 -7.77
C LEU A 270 2.60 -1.48 -8.52
N GLY A 271 3.72 -0.80 -8.25
CA GLY A 271 5.00 -1.03 -8.95
C GLY A 271 5.43 -2.50 -8.96
N PRO A 272 5.41 -3.21 -7.80
CA PRO A 272 5.76 -4.63 -7.77
C PRO A 272 4.84 -5.53 -8.61
N LEU A 273 3.58 -5.14 -8.84
CA LEU A 273 2.63 -5.93 -9.63
C LEU A 273 2.90 -5.86 -11.14
N LEU A 274 3.55 -4.79 -11.61
CA LEU A 274 3.91 -4.64 -13.01
C LEU A 274 4.85 -5.75 -13.51
N LEU A 275 5.54 -6.43 -12.59
CA LEU A 275 6.41 -7.56 -12.89
C LEU A 275 5.67 -8.75 -13.50
N PHE A 276 4.37 -8.89 -13.23
CA PHE A 276 3.51 -9.92 -13.81
C PHE A 276 2.96 -9.54 -15.20
N ALA A 277 3.37 -8.39 -15.76
CA ALA A 277 2.93 -7.99 -17.09
C ALA A 277 3.39 -8.97 -18.18
N ARG A 278 4.60 -9.50 -18.04
CA ARG A 278 5.18 -10.45 -19.00
C ARG A 278 4.40 -11.78 -19.09
N PRO A 279 4.17 -12.54 -17.99
CA PRO A 279 3.41 -13.79 -18.08
C PRO A 279 1.98 -13.58 -18.56
N LEU A 280 1.31 -12.49 -18.14
CA LEU A 280 -0.04 -12.18 -18.60
C LEU A 280 -0.10 -11.79 -20.07
N PHE A 281 0.90 -11.06 -20.58
CA PHE A 281 0.98 -10.75 -22.00
C PHE A 281 1.11 -12.01 -22.85
N GLY A 282 2.03 -12.91 -22.46
CA GLY A 282 2.22 -14.20 -23.14
C GLY A 282 0.95 -15.05 -23.14
N ALA A 283 0.29 -15.17 -21.98
CA ALA A 283 -0.96 -15.90 -21.84
C ALA A 283 -2.10 -15.29 -22.68
N ARG A 284 -2.22 -13.96 -22.72
CA ARG A 284 -3.20 -13.29 -23.58
C ARG A 284 -2.96 -13.60 -25.06
N PHE A 285 -1.71 -13.51 -25.51
CA PHE A 285 -1.38 -13.73 -26.92
C PHE A 285 -1.58 -15.20 -27.34
N ALA A 286 -1.20 -16.15 -26.50
CA ALA A 286 -1.49 -17.58 -26.71
C ALA A 286 -3.00 -17.85 -26.68
N GLY A 287 -3.71 -17.26 -25.72
CA GLY A 287 -5.15 -17.38 -25.58
C GLY A 287 -5.93 -16.86 -26.76
N VAL A 288 -5.64 -15.64 -27.24
CA VAL A 288 -6.33 -15.05 -28.39
C VAL A 288 -6.19 -15.94 -29.62
N ARG A 289 -4.98 -16.45 -29.92
CA ARG A 289 -4.76 -17.36 -31.06
C ARG A 289 -5.56 -18.66 -30.94
N ALA A 290 -5.47 -19.33 -29.79
CA ALA A 290 -6.18 -20.58 -29.57
C ALA A 290 -7.70 -20.42 -29.63
N TYR A 291 -8.24 -19.32 -29.09
CA TYR A 291 -9.68 -19.04 -29.12
C TYR A 291 -10.16 -18.56 -30.49
N ASP A 292 -9.34 -17.83 -31.26
CA ASP A 292 -9.68 -17.45 -32.64
C ASP A 292 -9.68 -18.67 -33.56
N GLU A 293 -8.74 -19.61 -33.41
CA GLU A 293 -8.74 -20.91 -34.11
C GLU A 293 -9.99 -21.73 -33.77
N LEU A 294 -10.30 -21.89 -32.47
CA LEU A 294 -11.49 -22.60 -32.00
C LEU A 294 -12.79 -21.95 -32.52
N ALA A 295 -12.87 -20.61 -32.49
CA ALA A 295 -14.02 -19.87 -33.01
C ALA A 295 -14.16 -20.02 -34.52
N GLY A 296 -13.05 -19.98 -35.27
CA GLY A 296 -13.04 -20.21 -36.71
C GLY A 296 -13.59 -21.60 -37.06
N ASP A 297 -13.06 -22.64 -36.42
CA ASP A 297 -13.47 -24.03 -36.63
C ASP A 297 -14.96 -24.24 -36.28
N TYR A 298 -15.40 -23.71 -35.14
CA TYR A 298 -16.77 -23.86 -34.68
C TYR A 298 -17.76 -23.11 -35.59
N THR A 299 -17.46 -21.86 -35.95
CA THR A 299 -18.32 -21.04 -36.82
C THR A 299 -18.42 -21.59 -38.23
N ALA A 300 -17.32 -22.12 -38.79
CA ALA A 300 -17.34 -22.77 -40.10
C ALA A 300 -18.24 -24.02 -40.12
N ARG A 301 -18.18 -24.86 -39.07
CA ARG A 301 -19.06 -26.03 -38.90
C ARG A 301 -20.52 -25.64 -38.67
N PHE A 302 -20.76 -24.57 -37.89
CA PHE A 302 -22.09 -24.03 -37.69
C PHE A 302 -22.69 -23.53 -39.01
N GLN A 303 -21.91 -22.78 -39.80
CA GLN A 303 -22.35 -22.23 -41.07
C GLN A 303 -22.66 -23.33 -42.10
N SER A 304 -21.83 -24.37 -42.21
CA SER A 304 -22.07 -25.48 -43.13
C SER A 304 -23.31 -26.29 -42.76
N ARG A 305 -23.57 -26.49 -41.45
CA ARG A 305 -24.72 -27.24 -40.94
C ARG A 305 -26.04 -26.47 -41.09
N TRP A 306 -26.05 -25.18 -40.72
CA TRP A 306 -27.28 -24.44 -40.47
C TRP A 306 -27.58 -23.31 -41.48
N LEU A 307 -26.55 -22.66 -42.02
CA LEU A 307 -26.72 -21.51 -42.93
C LEU A 307 -26.65 -21.90 -44.43
N GLY A 308 -26.12 -23.10 -44.73
CA GLY A 308 -26.17 -23.73 -46.06
C GLY A 308 -27.58 -24.19 -46.47
N ARG A 309 -27.70 -25.22 -47.31
CA ARG A 309 -28.98 -25.79 -47.77
C ARG A 309 -29.72 -26.63 -46.70
N GLY A 310 -29.42 -26.43 -45.41
CA GLY A 310 -29.98 -27.19 -44.28
C GLY A 310 -31.37 -26.73 -43.86
N ASN A 311 -32.09 -27.57 -43.11
CA ASN A 311 -33.44 -27.29 -42.63
C ASN A 311 -33.41 -26.28 -41.46
N ARG A 312 -33.93 -25.07 -41.68
CA ARG A 312 -33.88 -23.95 -40.71
C ARG A 312 -34.92 -24.02 -39.60
N GLU A 313 -35.94 -24.85 -39.75
CA GLU A 313 -37.02 -24.99 -38.76
C GLU A 313 -36.51 -25.59 -37.44
N GLU A 314 -35.51 -26.48 -37.49
CA GLU A 314 -34.89 -27.06 -36.29
C GLU A 314 -33.87 -26.13 -35.62
N LEU A 315 -33.50 -25.00 -36.23
CA LEU A 315 -32.50 -24.08 -35.67
C LEU A 315 -32.96 -23.50 -34.32
N LEU A 316 -34.26 -23.20 -34.21
CA LEU A 316 -34.88 -22.63 -33.02
C LEU A 316 -35.00 -23.70 -31.93
N GLY A 317 -34.27 -23.51 -30.82
CA GLY A 317 -34.24 -24.45 -29.69
C GLY A 317 -33.04 -25.40 -29.68
N THR A 318 -32.13 -25.32 -30.65
CA THR A 318 -30.89 -26.11 -30.64
C THR A 318 -29.90 -25.59 -29.60
N PRO A 319 -29.11 -26.48 -28.96
CA PRO A 319 -28.02 -26.08 -28.07
C PRO A 319 -26.84 -25.42 -28.82
N ASP A 320 -26.77 -25.59 -30.15
CA ASP A 320 -25.72 -25.04 -31.00
C ASP A 320 -25.75 -23.50 -31.00
N LEU A 321 -26.94 -22.89 -30.99
CA LEU A 321 -27.08 -21.43 -31.00
C LEU A 321 -26.63 -20.80 -29.67
N GLN A 322 -26.93 -21.47 -28.56
CA GLN A 322 -26.45 -21.10 -27.23
C GLN A 322 -24.94 -21.29 -27.12
N SER A 323 -24.42 -22.43 -27.59
CA SER A 323 -22.98 -22.72 -27.58
C SER A 323 -22.18 -21.72 -28.42
N LEU A 324 -22.73 -21.25 -29.55
CA LEU A 324 -22.13 -20.18 -30.35
C LEU A 324 -22.03 -18.87 -29.57
N ALA A 325 -23.09 -18.51 -28.83
CA ALA A 325 -23.11 -17.32 -27.98
C ALA A 325 -22.12 -17.44 -26.80
N ASP A 326 -22.05 -18.62 -26.16
CA ASP A 326 -21.11 -18.90 -25.07
C ASP A 326 -19.65 -18.87 -25.54
N LEU A 327 -19.37 -19.34 -26.75
CA LEU A 327 -18.06 -19.26 -27.39
C LEU A 327 -17.67 -17.81 -27.69
N ALA A 328 -18.60 -17.02 -28.26
CA ALA A 328 -18.37 -15.59 -28.51
C ALA A 328 -18.06 -14.84 -27.20
N ASN A 329 -18.81 -15.10 -26.13
CA ASN A 329 -18.55 -14.53 -24.81
C ASN A 329 -17.16 -14.94 -24.27
N SER A 330 -16.77 -16.20 -24.45
CA SER A 330 -15.45 -16.69 -24.04
C SER A 330 -14.31 -16.00 -24.82
N CYS A 331 -14.46 -15.85 -26.13
CA CYS A 331 -13.53 -15.09 -26.96
C CYS A 331 -13.43 -13.61 -26.52
N ASP A 332 -14.56 -12.98 -26.17
CA ASP A 332 -14.59 -11.62 -25.66
C ASP A 332 -13.85 -11.47 -24.33
N VAL A 333 -14.01 -12.42 -23.40
CA VAL A 333 -13.24 -12.45 -22.14
C VAL A 333 -11.73 -12.49 -22.41
N VAL A 334 -11.29 -13.36 -23.31
CA VAL A 334 -9.88 -13.52 -23.68
C VAL A 334 -9.34 -12.25 -24.37
N ARG A 335 -10.10 -11.67 -25.30
CA ARG A 335 -9.73 -10.42 -25.99
C ARG A 335 -9.64 -9.23 -25.02
N GLN A 336 -10.49 -9.20 -24.01
CA GLN A 336 -10.53 -8.16 -22.96
C GLN A 336 -9.59 -8.44 -21.78
N MET A 337 -8.81 -9.52 -21.83
CA MET A 337 -7.82 -9.85 -20.80
C MET A 337 -6.80 -8.70 -20.64
N ARG A 338 -6.64 -8.25 -19.39
CA ARG A 338 -5.70 -7.21 -18.98
C ARG A 338 -4.31 -7.81 -18.80
N ILE A 339 -3.31 -7.02 -19.19
CA ILE A 339 -1.91 -7.42 -19.14
C ILE A 339 -1.32 -7.20 -17.74
N VAL A 340 -1.97 -6.46 -16.84
CA VAL A 340 -1.49 -6.24 -15.47
C VAL A 340 -2.52 -6.72 -14.45
N PRO A 341 -2.09 -7.32 -13.32
CA PRO A 341 -3.01 -7.81 -12.30
C PRO A 341 -3.44 -6.66 -11.36
N ILE A 342 -3.91 -5.54 -11.93
CA ILE A 342 -4.31 -4.34 -11.18
C ILE A 342 -5.82 -4.16 -11.29
N ASN A 343 -6.47 -3.95 -10.14
CA ASN A 343 -7.89 -3.68 -10.01
C ASN A 343 -8.15 -2.18 -9.81
N ARG A 344 -9.34 -1.70 -10.17
CA ARG A 344 -9.71 -0.29 -9.90
C ARG A 344 -9.75 -0.01 -8.40
N ASP A 345 -10.21 -0.99 -7.62
CA ASP A 345 -10.36 -0.87 -6.17
C ASP A 345 -9.03 -0.56 -5.48
N VAL A 346 -7.93 -1.21 -5.87
CA VAL A 346 -6.63 -0.94 -5.25
C VAL A 346 -6.13 0.47 -5.57
N VAL A 347 -6.40 0.99 -6.77
CA VAL A 347 -6.06 2.37 -7.15
C VAL A 347 -6.87 3.35 -6.31
N VAL A 348 -8.19 3.17 -6.26
CA VAL A 348 -9.10 4.05 -5.50
C VAL A 348 -8.76 4.05 -4.01
N VAL A 349 -8.49 2.88 -3.42
CA VAL A 349 -8.11 2.77 -2.00
C VAL A 349 -6.75 3.42 -1.74
N THR A 350 -5.78 3.26 -2.64
CA THR A 350 -4.44 3.87 -2.49
C THR A 350 -4.52 5.39 -2.59
N VAL A 351 -5.21 5.91 -3.61
CA VAL A 351 -5.40 7.35 -3.80
C VAL A 351 -6.22 7.94 -2.65
N GLY A 352 -7.31 7.28 -2.26
CA GLY A 352 -8.16 7.68 -1.14
C GLY A 352 -7.40 7.73 0.19
N ALA A 353 -6.54 6.75 0.45
CA ALA A 353 -5.68 6.74 1.64
C ALA A 353 -4.73 7.93 1.69
N VAL A 354 -4.17 8.34 0.55
CA VAL A 354 -3.31 9.52 0.46
C VAL A 354 -4.13 10.81 0.60
N LEU A 355 -5.29 10.92 -0.04
CA LEU A 355 -6.09 12.14 -0.06
C LEU A 355 -6.88 12.40 1.21
N ALA A 356 -7.33 11.36 1.92
CA ALA A 356 -8.23 11.50 3.06
C ALA A 356 -7.69 12.43 4.18
N PRO A 357 -6.41 12.34 4.60
CA PRO A 357 -5.89 13.26 5.62
C PRO A 357 -5.83 14.72 5.16
N TYR A 358 -5.52 14.95 3.88
CA TYR A 358 -5.52 16.30 3.30
C TYR A 358 -6.93 16.87 3.21
N LEU A 359 -7.93 16.04 2.92
CA LEU A 359 -9.33 16.49 2.97
C LEU A 359 -9.72 16.96 4.37
N VAL A 360 -9.33 16.20 5.41
CA VAL A 360 -9.56 16.61 6.81
C VAL A 360 -8.86 17.93 7.12
N LEU A 361 -7.60 18.09 6.70
CA LEU A 361 -6.86 19.34 6.86
C LEU A 361 -7.57 20.52 6.18
N LEU A 362 -7.96 20.38 4.92
CA LEU A 362 -8.64 21.44 4.15
C LEU A 362 -9.97 21.82 4.79
N LEU A 363 -10.72 20.85 5.33
CA LEU A 363 -11.97 21.10 6.06
C LEU A 363 -11.75 21.80 7.41
N ALA A 364 -10.61 21.57 8.06
CA ALA A 364 -10.28 22.17 9.35
C ALA A 364 -9.76 23.61 9.22
N GLU A 365 -8.90 23.88 8.24
CA GLU A 365 -8.19 25.16 8.09
C GLU A 365 -8.92 26.15 7.17
N ILE A 366 -9.61 25.66 6.12
CA ILE A 366 -10.23 26.54 5.13
C ILE A 366 -11.74 26.54 5.36
N PRO A 367 -12.37 27.69 5.69
CA PRO A 367 -13.83 27.77 5.66
C PRO A 367 -14.28 27.47 4.22
N LEU A 368 -14.99 26.36 4.04
CA LEU A 368 -15.41 25.77 2.75
C LEU A 368 -15.90 26.79 1.71
N VAL A 369 -16.50 27.89 2.17
CA VAL A 369 -16.97 29.02 1.35
C VAL A 369 -15.86 29.67 0.53
N LYS A 370 -14.66 29.88 1.10
CA LYS A 370 -13.52 30.49 0.38
C LYS A 370 -12.95 29.54 -0.68
N LEU A 371 -12.88 28.25 -0.39
CA LEU A 371 -12.36 27.23 -1.30
C LEU A 371 -13.26 27.08 -2.55
N PHE A 372 -14.58 27.11 -2.36
CA PHE A 372 -15.53 27.14 -3.47
C PHE A 372 -15.50 28.45 -4.26
N GLN A 373 -15.33 29.60 -3.59
CA GLN A 373 -15.21 30.90 -4.26
C GLN A 373 -13.93 31.00 -5.10
N ASP A 374 -12.78 30.58 -4.56
CA ASP A 374 -11.51 30.62 -5.28
C ASP A 374 -11.46 29.61 -6.43
N PHE A 375 -12.03 28.41 -6.24
CA PHE A 375 -12.15 27.43 -7.30
C PHE A 375 -13.12 27.89 -8.40
N ALA A 376 -14.28 28.47 -8.02
CA ALA A 376 -15.21 29.05 -8.98
C ALA A 376 -14.59 30.23 -9.74
N ASN A 377 -13.86 31.11 -9.06
CA ASN A 377 -13.19 32.26 -9.67
C ASN A 377 -12.03 31.84 -10.58
N SER A 378 -11.26 30.80 -10.20
CA SER A 378 -10.19 30.26 -11.04
C SER A 378 -10.73 29.56 -12.29
N PHE A 379 -11.86 28.85 -12.18
CA PHE A 379 -12.45 28.10 -13.29
C PHE A 379 -13.32 28.96 -14.21
N LEU A 380 -14.00 29.99 -13.66
CA LEU A 380 -14.81 30.94 -14.44
C LEU A 380 -13.98 32.13 -14.95
N GLY A 381 -12.91 32.52 -14.25
CA GLY A 381 -12.04 33.64 -14.63
C GLY A 381 -11.14 33.38 -15.85
N GLN A 382 -10.92 32.12 -16.24
CA GLN A 382 -10.17 31.79 -17.47
C GLN A 382 -11.04 31.77 -18.75
N ARG A 383 -12.34 32.08 -18.68
CA ARG A 383 -13.23 32.12 -19.86
C ARG A 383 -13.69 33.50 -20.29
N LEU A 384 -13.21 34.56 -19.65
CA LEU A 384 -13.45 35.94 -20.05
C LEU A 384 -12.13 36.69 -20.02
N PHE A 385 -11.32 36.53 -21.06
CA PHE A 385 -10.62 37.60 -21.80
C PHE A 385 -9.99 37.01 -23.05
#